data_AF-A0A9E1CDU0-F1
#
_entry.id   AF-A0A9E1CDU0-F1
#
_cell.length_a   1.000
_cell.length_b   1.000
_cell.length_c   1.000
_cell.angle_alpha   90.00
_cell.angle_beta   90.00
_cell.angle_gamma   90.00
#
_symmetry.space_group_name_H-M   'P 1'
#
loop_
_entity.id
_entity.type
_entity.pdbx_description
1 polymer ?
#
loop_
_entity_poly.entity_id
_entity_poly.type
_entity_poly.pdbx_seq_one_letter_code
_entity_poly.pdbx_strand_id
1 'polypeptide(L)'
;MHLDHDHDETVHSHTHTHADGTTHTHTHAHAHDHENEHTHSHEDCAHTHCDACGGCEHSPKEELMALMKYMVGHNASHANELANLAKQLQEMGETAAYDQIMLAVSDFEKGNLRLSTVLASMQAPNA
;
A
#
# COMPACT_ATOMS: atom_id res chain seq x y z
N MET A 1 5.11 19.44 -23.06
CA MET A 1 4.63 20.48 -22.11
C MET A 1 4.70 19.82 -20.75
N HIS A 2 5.67 20.22 -19.91
CA HIS A 2 5.76 19.76 -18.53
C HIS A 2 4.72 20.56 -17.75
N LEU A 3 3.67 19.90 -17.25
CA LEU A 3 2.75 20.53 -16.31
C LEU A 3 3.40 20.38 -14.93
N ASP A 4 4.05 21.45 -14.49
CA ASP A 4 4.44 21.59 -13.09
C ASP A 4 3.17 21.46 -12.24
N HIS A 5 3.08 20.38 -11.46
CA HIS A 5 2.00 20.17 -10.51
C HIS A 5 2.44 20.80 -9.19
N ASP A 6 1.92 22.00 -8.93
CA ASP A 6 2.07 22.68 -7.64
C ASP A 6 1.36 21.82 -6.57
N HIS A 7 2.12 21.22 -5.66
CA HIS A 7 1.56 20.46 -4.54
C HIS A 7 1.07 21.43 -3.47
N ASP A 8 -0.21 21.79 -3.54
CA ASP A 8 -0.89 22.61 -2.54
C ASP A 8 -1.10 21.79 -1.25
N GLU A 9 -0.19 21.96 -0.29
CA GLU A 9 -0.28 21.46 1.07
C GLU A 9 -1.65 21.82 1.67
N THR A 10 -2.54 20.84 1.86
CA THR A 10 -3.89 21.11 2.36
C THR A 10 -3.88 21.30 3.88
N VAL A 11 -3.52 22.51 4.30
CA VAL A 11 -3.54 22.93 5.71
C VAL A 11 -4.97 23.17 6.15
N HIS A 12 -5.38 22.55 7.27
CA HIS A 12 -6.68 22.81 7.86
C HIS A 12 -6.60 22.96 9.39
N SER A 13 -7.60 23.61 9.97
CA SER A 13 -7.63 23.95 11.39
C SER A 13 -8.92 23.46 12.07
N HIS A 14 -8.79 23.07 13.34
CA HIS A 14 -9.89 22.61 14.18
C HIS A 14 -9.99 23.49 15.42
N THR A 15 -11.18 23.99 15.71
CA THR A 15 -11.45 24.79 16.92
C THR A 15 -12.12 23.92 17.97
N HIS A 16 -11.48 23.81 19.14
CA HIS A 16 -12.02 23.09 20.29
C HIS A 16 -12.53 24.07 21.34
N THR A 17 -13.72 23.81 21.86
CA THR A 17 -14.35 24.60 22.94
C THR A 17 -14.51 23.71 24.17
N HIS A 18 -13.92 24.12 25.29
CA HIS A 18 -14.06 23.42 26.55
C HIS A 18 -15.36 23.79 27.27
N ALA A 19 -15.79 22.94 28.20
CA ALA A 19 -17.02 23.16 28.98
C ALA A 19 -16.99 24.43 29.85
N ASP A 20 -15.81 24.99 30.11
CA ASP A 20 -15.61 26.28 30.80
C ASP A 20 -15.75 27.49 29.86
N GLY A 21 -16.04 27.26 28.57
CA GLY A 21 -16.18 28.29 27.54
C GLY A 21 -14.87 28.72 26.88
N THR A 22 -13.73 28.18 27.30
CA THR A 22 -12.43 28.50 26.70
C THR A 22 -12.28 27.79 25.36
N THR A 23 -12.00 28.55 24.30
CA THR A 23 -11.80 28.02 22.95
C THR A 23 -10.37 28.19 22.50
N HIS A 24 -9.81 27.19 21.81
CA HIS A 24 -8.56 27.35 21.10
C HIS A 24 -8.57 26.56 19.79
N THR A 25 -7.71 26.96 18.86
CA THR A 25 -7.64 26.39 17.52
C THR A 25 -6.27 25.77 17.30
N HIS A 26 -6.26 24.56 16.75
CA HIS A 26 -5.05 23.89 16.27
C HIS A 26 -5.03 23.89 14.76
N THR A 27 -3.86 24.15 14.18
CA THR A 27 -3.62 24.04 12.74
C THR A 27 -2.74 22.84 12.49
N HIS A 28 -3.16 21.95 11.61
CA HIS A 28 -2.36 20.81 11.19
C HIS A 28 -2.05 20.92 9.69
N ALA A 29 -0.77 20.74 9.36
CA ALA A 29 -0.32 20.50 8.01
C ALA A 29 -0.08 18.99 7.88
N HIS A 30 -0.75 18.36 6.93
CA HIS A 30 -0.39 17.01 6.53
C HIS A 30 0.56 17.13 5.34
N ALA A 31 1.83 16.79 5.55
CA ALA A 31 2.67 16.43 4.43
C ALA A 31 2.04 15.17 3.83
N HIS A 32 1.46 15.31 2.65
CA HIS A 32 1.05 14.16 1.87
C HIS A 32 2.32 13.52 1.32
N ASP A 33 2.94 12.69 2.14
CA ASP A 33 3.94 11.73 1.68
C ASP A 33 3.20 10.71 0.83
N HIS A 34 2.97 11.04 -0.44
CA HIS A 34 2.40 10.12 -1.42
C HIS A 34 3.46 9.09 -1.80
N GLU A 35 3.89 8.29 -0.83
CA GLU A 35 4.56 7.01 -1.10
C GLU A 35 3.55 5.96 -1.59
N ASN A 36 2.25 6.27 -1.62
CA ASN A 36 1.18 5.37 -2.04
C ASN A 36 0.10 6.06 -2.91
N GLU A 37 0.48 6.94 -3.84
CA GLU A 37 -0.38 7.19 -5.00
C GLU A 37 0.01 6.24 -6.14
N HIS A 38 -0.76 5.17 -6.31
CA HIS A 38 -0.68 4.34 -7.50
C HIS A 38 -1.96 4.53 -8.32
N THR A 39 -1.94 5.55 -9.17
CA THR A 39 -2.88 5.66 -10.29
C THR A 39 -2.50 4.59 -11.32
N HIS A 40 -3.31 3.55 -11.47
CA HIS A 40 -3.19 2.66 -12.62
C HIS A 40 -4.00 3.24 -13.79
N SER A 41 -3.41 4.20 -14.49
CA SER A 41 -3.84 4.49 -15.86
C SER A 41 -3.13 3.51 -16.81
N HIS A 42 -3.90 2.62 -17.43
CA HIS A 42 -3.45 1.77 -18.53
C HIS A 42 -3.82 2.35 -19.90
N GLU A 43 -3.95 3.69 -20.01
CA GLU A 43 -4.21 4.30 -21.33
C GLU A 43 -2.94 4.59 -22.14
N ASP A 44 -1.77 4.63 -21.52
CA ASP A 44 -0.51 4.86 -22.21
C ASP A 44 0.51 3.74 -21.94
N CYS A 45 0.27 2.57 -22.53
CA CYS A 45 1.35 1.63 -22.86
C CYS A 45 2.24 2.19 -24.01
N ALA A 46 2.62 3.46 -23.93
CA ALA A 46 3.59 4.08 -24.81
C ALA A 46 4.97 3.87 -24.18
N HIS A 47 5.55 2.71 -24.46
CA HIS A 47 6.92 2.28 -24.18
C HIS A 47 7.96 3.41 -24.31
N THR A 48 8.18 4.23 -23.27
CA THR A 48 9.14 5.34 -23.32
C THR A 48 10.12 5.37 -22.14
N HIS A 49 10.23 4.26 -21.41
CA HIS A 49 11.31 4.09 -20.43
C HIS A 49 12.06 2.77 -20.61
N CYS A 50 12.52 2.52 -21.84
CA CYS A 50 13.37 1.36 -22.16
C CYS A 50 14.53 1.70 -23.11
N ASP A 51 15.14 2.88 -22.99
CA ASP A 51 16.39 3.19 -23.71
C ASP A 51 17.66 2.74 -22.95
N ALA A 52 17.52 2.37 -21.66
CA ALA A 52 18.64 1.90 -20.83
C ALA A 52 18.65 0.38 -20.60
N CYS A 53 17.60 -0.35 -21.00
CA CYS A 53 17.53 -1.81 -20.90
C CYS A 53 17.50 -2.40 -22.30
N GLY A 54 18.68 -2.56 -22.90
CA GLY A 54 18.82 -3.11 -24.24
C GLY A 54 18.12 -4.46 -24.38
N GLY A 55 16.97 -4.48 -25.05
CA GLY A 55 16.37 -5.68 -25.63
C GLY A 55 15.69 -6.66 -24.67
N CYS A 56 15.17 -6.23 -23.52
CA CYS A 56 14.34 -7.11 -22.69
C CYS A 56 12.89 -7.16 -23.21
N GLU A 57 12.63 -7.94 -24.27
CA GLU A 57 11.27 -8.43 -24.54
C GLU A 57 10.91 -9.44 -23.44
N HIS A 58 10.27 -8.96 -22.37
CA HIS A 58 9.64 -9.86 -21.40
C HIS A 58 8.41 -10.49 -22.05
N SER A 59 8.30 -11.81 -21.96
CA SER A 59 7.07 -12.50 -22.36
C SER A 59 5.91 -12.05 -21.45
N PRO A 60 4.66 -12.07 -21.93
CA PRO A 60 3.50 -11.77 -21.08
C PRO A 60 3.43 -12.63 -19.80
N LYS A 61 4.00 -13.84 -19.84
CA LYS A 61 4.12 -14.72 -18.67
C LYS A 61 5.10 -14.15 -17.63
N GLU A 62 6.23 -13.60 -18.06
CA GLU A 62 7.22 -13.01 -17.15
C GLU A 62 6.69 -11.74 -16.48
N GLU A 63 5.98 -10.89 -17.22
CA GLU A 63 5.30 -9.70 -16.67
C GLU A 63 4.26 -10.11 -15.62
N LEU A 64 3.40 -11.09 -15.93
CA LEU A 64 2.42 -11.61 -14.98
C LEU A 64 3.07 -12.19 -13.72
N MET A 65 4.18 -12.93 -13.88
CA MET A 65 4.92 -13.47 -12.74
C MET A 65 5.57 -12.38 -11.89
N ALA A 66 6.07 -11.31 -12.51
CA ALA A 66 6.59 -10.14 -11.79
C ALA A 66 5.48 -9.47 -10.98
N LEU A 67 4.31 -9.25 -11.58
CA LEU A 67 3.15 -8.68 -10.90
C LEU A 67 2.68 -9.56 -9.73
N MET A 68 2.59 -10.88 -9.93
CA MET A 68 2.21 -11.80 -8.85
C MET A 68 3.23 -11.82 -7.70
N LYS A 69 4.53 -11.75 -8.00
CA LYS A 69 5.59 -11.61 -6.97
C LYS A 69 5.42 -10.31 -6.19
N TYR A 70 5.14 -9.21 -6.88
CA TYR A 70 4.84 -7.94 -6.24
C TYR A 70 3.63 -8.05 -5.30
N MET A 71 2.54 -8.68 -5.73
CA MET A 71 1.34 -8.85 -4.89
C MET A 71 1.60 -9.65 -3.61
N VAL A 72 2.47 -10.67 -3.65
CA VAL A 72 2.90 -11.40 -2.44
C VAL A 72 3.63 -10.46 -1.47
N GLY A 73 4.59 -9.69 -1.97
CA GLY A 73 5.33 -8.72 -1.15
C GLY A 73 4.42 -7.64 -0.58
N HIS A 74 3.51 -7.11 -1.39
CA HIS A 74 2.55 -6.08 -1.00
C HIS A 74 1.61 -6.56 0.12
N ASN A 75 1.04 -7.74 -0.03
CA ASN A 75 0.23 -8.37 1.02
C ASN A 75 1.02 -8.61 2.32
N ALA A 76 2.32 -8.91 2.22
CA ALA A 76 3.17 -9.05 3.40
C ALA A 76 3.40 -7.69 4.10
N SER A 77 3.56 -6.60 3.34
CA SER A 77 3.61 -5.24 3.90
C SER A 77 2.33 -4.90 4.64
N HIS A 78 1.18 -5.12 4.00
CA HIS A 78 -0.12 -4.88 4.64
C HIS A 78 -0.33 -5.71 5.90
N ALA A 79 0.06 -6.98 5.90
CA ALA A 79 0.00 -7.81 7.10
C ALA A 79 0.84 -7.21 8.25
N ASN A 80 2.04 -6.70 7.95
CA ASN A 80 2.91 -6.05 8.94
C ASN A 80 2.33 -4.72 9.45
N GLU A 81 1.79 -3.89 8.56
CA GLU A 81 1.13 -2.63 8.92
C GLU A 81 -0.08 -2.89 9.82
N LEU A 82 -0.92 -3.87 9.47
CA LEU A 82 -2.07 -4.26 10.28
C LEU A 82 -1.63 -4.81 11.65
N ALA A 83 -0.55 -5.59 11.73
CA ALA A 83 -0.01 -6.04 13.01
C ALA A 83 0.46 -4.87 13.89
N ASN A 84 1.06 -3.83 13.30
CA ASN A 84 1.44 -2.61 14.02
C ASN A 84 0.22 -1.83 14.53
N LEU A 85 -0.85 -1.73 13.73
CA LEU A 85 -2.11 -1.11 14.16
C LEU A 85 -2.80 -1.94 15.26
N ALA A 86 -2.77 -3.27 15.16
CA ALA A 86 -3.29 -4.16 16.18
C ALA A 86 -2.59 -3.90 17.52
N LYS A 87 -1.27 -3.73 17.53
CA LYS A 87 -0.52 -3.40 18.74
C LYS A 87 -1.02 -2.12 19.41
N GLN A 88 -1.33 -1.07 18.64
CA GLN A 88 -1.90 0.18 19.18
C GLN A 88 -3.29 -0.06 19.81
N LEU A 89 -4.14 -0.86 19.17
CA LEU A 89 -5.44 -1.25 19.74
C LEU A 89 -5.28 -2.01 21.06
N GLN A 90 -4.30 -2.91 21.14
CA GLN A 90 -3.99 -3.65 22.35
C GLN A 90 -3.56 -2.70 23.49
N GLU A 91 -2.71 -1.72 23.20
CA GLU A 91 -2.27 -0.70 24.16
C GLU A 91 -3.43 0.18 24.66
N MET A 92 -4.44 0.42 23.82
CA MET A 92 -5.68 1.12 24.18
C MET A 92 -6.70 0.25 24.92
N GLY A 93 -6.44 -1.06 25.08
CA GLY A 93 -7.36 -2.00 25.72
C GLY A 93 -8.50 -2.50 24.81
N GLU A 94 -8.44 -2.21 23.51
CA GLU A 94 -9.43 -2.61 22.50
C GLU A 94 -9.21 -4.05 22.02
N THR A 95 -9.32 -5.01 22.94
CA THR A 95 -8.97 -6.44 22.69
C THR A 95 -9.80 -7.07 21.57
N ALA A 96 -11.10 -6.77 21.48
CA ALA A 96 -11.94 -7.34 20.42
C ALA A 96 -11.52 -6.84 19.02
N ALA A 97 -11.12 -5.57 18.90
CA ALA A 97 -10.63 -5.01 17.64
C ALA A 97 -9.24 -5.58 17.30
N TYR A 98 -8.35 -5.70 18.28
CA TYR A 98 -7.06 -6.39 18.13
C TYR A 98 -7.25 -7.80 17.55
N ASP A 99 -8.12 -8.61 18.14
CA ASP A 99 -8.35 -9.99 17.70
C ASP A 99 -8.84 -10.05 16.24
N GLN A 100 -9.75 -9.13 15.85
CA GLN A 100 -10.22 -9.05 14.46
C GLN A 100 -9.12 -8.66 13.49
N ILE A 101 -8.26 -7.68 13.84
CA ILE A 101 -7.14 -7.32 12.96
C ILE A 101 -6.14 -8.47 12.86
N MET A 102 -5.85 -9.19 13.94
CA MET A 102 -4.96 -10.36 13.90
C MET A 102 -5.50 -11.50 13.03
N LEU A 103 -6.84 -11.66 12.94
CA LEU A 103 -7.45 -12.57 11.98
C LEU A 103 -7.21 -12.11 10.53
N ALA A 104 -7.35 -10.81 10.25
CA ALA A 104 -7.06 -10.26 8.94
C ALA A 104 -5.59 -10.46 8.53
N VAL A 105 -4.65 -10.23 9.45
CA VAL A 105 -3.21 -10.53 9.27
C VAL A 105 -3.01 -12.00 8.87
N SER A 106 -3.63 -12.92 9.61
CA SER A 106 -3.55 -14.35 9.30
C SER A 106 -4.11 -14.70 7.91
N ASP A 107 -5.16 -14.01 7.46
CA ASP A 107 -5.74 -14.25 6.15
C ASP A 107 -4.86 -13.72 5.01
N PHE A 108 -4.16 -12.60 5.21
CA PHE A 108 -3.11 -12.16 4.28
C PHE A 108 -1.97 -13.18 4.17
N GLU A 109 -1.48 -13.72 5.29
CA GLU A 109 -0.44 -14.75 5.30
C GLU A 109 -0.88 -16.03 4.57
N LYS A 110 -2.12 -16.49 4.82
CA LYS A 110 -2.71 -17.64 4.10
C LYS A 110 -2.86 -17.36 2.60
N GLY A 111 -3.30 -16.15 2.25
CA GLY A 111 -3.36 -15.69 0.86
C GLY A 111 -2.00 -15.77 0.19
N ASN A 112 -0.96 -15.28 0.87
CA ASN A 112 0.41 -15.30 0.38
C ASN A 112 0.98 -16.72 0.22
N LEU A 113 0.62 -17.66 1.08
CA LEU A 113 1.00 -19.07 0.89
C LEU A 113 0.44 -19.63 -0.42
N ARG A 114 -0.83 -19.32 -0.72
CA ARG A 114 -1.48 -19.75 -1.98
C ARG A 114 -0.85 -19.09 -3.19
N LEU A 115 -0.64 -17.77 -3.15
CA LEU A 115 0.01 -17.02 -4.23
C LEU A 115 1.44 -17.52 -4.49
N SER A 116 2.21 -17.77 -3.43
CA SER A 116 3.56 -18.33 -3.53
C SER A 116 3.58 -19.72 -4.14
N THR A 117 2.58 -20.55 -3.83
CA THR A 117 2.41 -21.89 -4.43
C THR A 117 2.15 -21.78 -5.94
N VAL A 118 1.28 -20.86 -6.37
CA VAL A 118 1.03 -20.61 -7.79
C VAL A 118 2.30 -20.12 -8.48
N LEU A 119 3.01 -19.14 -7.89
CA LEU A 119 4.27 -18.64 -8.42
C LEU A 119 5.32 -19.75 -8.60
N ALA A 120 5.44 -20.66 -7.62
CA ALA A 120 6.34 -21.80 -7.72
C ALA A 120 5.94 -22.74 -8.87
N SER A 121 4.64 -23.01 -9.05
CA SER A 121 4.14 -23.84 -10.15
C SER A 121 4.39 -23.21 -11.53
N MET A 122 4.35 -21.89 -11.63
CA MET A 122 4.62 -21.16 -12.88
C MET A 122 6.11 -21.15 -13.26
N GLN A 123 7.00 -21.30 -12.27
CA GLN A 123 8.46 -21.36 -12.42
C GLN A 123 8.96 -22.77 -12.75
N ALA A 124 8.22 -23.81 -12.36
CA ALA A 124 8.56 -25.18 -12.75
C ALA A 124 8.42 -25.33 -14.28
N PRO A 125 9.44 -25.84 -14.99
CA PRO A 125 9.25 -26.28 -16.36
C PRO A 125 8.21 -27.41 -16.32
N ASN A 126 7.17 -27.32 -17.15
CA ASN A 126 6.14 -28.35 -17.26
C ASN A 126 6.80 -29.74 -17.32
N ALA A 127 6.48 -30.62 -16.37
CA ALA A 127 6.87 -32.03 -16.40
C ALA A 127 6.08 -32.78 -17.49
#